data_AF-A0AA96MVG3-F1
#
_entry.id   AF-A0AA96MVG3-F1
#
_cell.length_a   1.000
_cell.length_b   1.000
_cell.length_c   1.000
_cell.angle_alpha   90.00
_cell.angle_beta   90.00
_cell.angle_gamma   90.00
#
_symmetry.space_group_name_H-M   'P 1'
#
loop_
_entity.id
_entity.type
_entity.pdbx_description
1 polymer ?
#
loop_
_entity_poly.entity_id
_entity_poly.type
_entity_poly.pdbx_seq_one_letter_code
_entity_poly.pdbx_strand_id
1 'polypeptide(L)' 'MLQWYVMSTFLYFPQDKSEYFPAAISFTIFFILCVLTFRFILRISKREAVKAKELEDRIMNQVNSTDEKI' A
#
# COMPACT_ATOMS: atom_id res chain seq x y z
N MET A 1 20.66 -9.55 29.00
CA MET A 1 20.79 -11.03 28.92
C MET A 1 19.76 -11.66 27.98
N LEU A 2 18.46 -11.35 28.09
CA LEU A 2 17.41 -11.94 27.23
C LEU A 2 17.52 -11.54 25.74
N GLN A 3 18.01 -10.33 25.45
CA GLN A 3 18.03 -9.77 24.09
C GLN A 3 19.03 -10.45 23.14
N TRP A 4 20.14 -11.00 23.66
CA TRP A 4 21.17 -11.67 22.85
C TRP A 4 20.70 -13.04 22.33
N TYR A 5 19.97 -13.79 23.16
CA TYR A 5 19.43 -15.09 22.79
C TYR A 5 18.41 -14.99 21.65
N VAL A 6 17.52 -13.98 21.70
CA VAL A 6 16.55 -13.71 20.64
C VAL A 6 17.26 -13.42 19.31
N MET A 7 18.37 -12.69 19.31
CA MET A 7 19.13 -12.42 18.08
C MET A 7 19.86 -13.69 17.56
N SER A 8 20.39 -14.53 18.46
CA SER A 8 21.10 -15.76 18.07
C SER A 8 20.20 -16.82 17.43
N THR A 9 18.91 -16.89 17.79
CA THR A 9 17.96 -17.86 17.22
C THR A 9 17.56 -17.55 15.78
N PHE A 10 17.80 -16.33 15.29
CA PHE A 10 17.45 -15.93 13.91
C PHE A 10 18.66 -15.72 12.99
N LEU A 11 19.89 -15.63 13.53
CA LEU A 11 21.12 -15.46 12.76
C LEU A 11 21.80 -16.80 12.38
N TYR A 12 21.11 -17.94 12.50
CA TYR A 12 21.60 -19.20 11.95
C TYR A 12 21.36 -19.21 10.43
N PHE A 13 22.45 -19.15 9.67
CA PHE A 13 22.40 -19.25 8.22
C PHE A 13 22.68 -20.71 7.84
N PRO A 14 21.72 -21.43 7.22
CA PRO A 14 21.98 -22.77 6.73
C PRO A 14 23.15 -22.77 5.74
N GLN A 15 24.04 -23.76 5.89
CA GLN A 15 25.18 -23.93 4.98
C GLN A 15 24.70 -24.31 3.58
N ASP A 16 23.61 -25.08 3.49
CA ASP A 16 22.97 -25.45 2.24
C ASP A 16 21.93 -24.43 1.81
N LYS A 17 22.17 -23.79 0.66
CA LYS A 17 21.31 -22.73 0.13
C LYS A 17 19.88 -23.19 -0.18
N SER A 18 19.68 -24.48 -0.39
CA SER A 18 18.38 -25.10 -0.63
C SER A 18 17.40 -24.90 0.53
N GLU A 19 17.89 -24.75 1.76
CA GLU A 19 17.05 -24.52 2.94
C GLU A 19 16.38 -23.13 2.94
N TYR A 20 16.85 -22.17 2.13
CA TYR A 20 16.18 -20.87 1.95
C TYR A 20 15.01 -20.91 0.95
N PHE A 21 14.87 -21.98 0.18
CA PHE A 21 13.84 -22.09 -0.86
C PHE A 21 12.41 -21.90 -0.34
N PRO A 22 12.01 -22.48 0.82
CA PRO A 22 10.69 -22.24 1.42
C PRO A 22 10.45 -20.77 1.79
N ALA A 23 11.49 -20.07 2.26
CA ALA A 23 11.41 -18.65 2.59
C ALA A 23 11.23 -17.79 1.33
N ALA A 24 11.95 -18.12 0.25
CA ALA A 24 11.83 -17.42 -1.03
C ALA A 24 10.43 -17.57 -1.64
N ILE A 25 9.83 -18.78 -1.58
CA ILE A 25 8.47 -19.02 -2.04
C ILE A 25 7.48 -18.19 -1.22
N SER A 26 7.57 -18.26 0.10
CA SER A 26 6.66 -17.55 1.01
C SER A 26 6.73 -16.05 0.76
N PHE A 27 7.94 -15.50 0.69
CA PHE A 27 8.18 -14.10 0.36
C PHE A 27 7.59 -13.72 -1.01
N THR A 28 7.79 -14.56 -2.03
CA THR A 28 7.28 -14.29 -3.38
C THR A 28 5.75 -14.23 -3.40
N ILE A 29 5.06 -15.15 -2.71
CA ILE A 29 3.60 -15.14 -2.61
C ILE A 29 3.11 -13.86 -1.94
N PHE A 30 3.68 -13.50 -0.78
CA PHE A 30 3.33 -12.26 -0.08
C PHE A 30 3.63 -11.02 -0.90
N PHE A 31 4.75 -11.00 -1.62
CA PHE A 31 5.14 -9.89 -2.47
C PHE A 31 4.14 -9.69 -3.62
N ILE A 32 3.74 -10.77 -4.29
CA ILE A 32 2.71 -10.72 -5.34
C ILE A 32 1.40 -10.18 -4.77
N LEU A 33 0.95 -10.69 -3.62
CA LEU A 33 -0.28 -10.22 -2.97
C LEU A 33 -0.20 -8.74 -2.58
N CYS A 34 0.95 -8.28 -2.08
CA CYS A 34 1.21 -6.88 -1.76
C CYS A 34 1.07 -5.99 -3.00
N VAL A 35 1.73 -6.35 -4.10
CA VAL A 35 1.65 -5.60 -5.37
C VAL A 35 0.22 -5.56 -5.90
N LEU A 36 -0.50 -6.69 -5.88
CA LEU A 36 -1.89 -6.74 -6.33
C LEU A 36 -2.80 -5.86 -5.48
N THR A 37 -2.66 -5.94 -4.16
CA THR A 37 -3.43 -5.13 -3.21
C THR A 37 -3.15 -3.64 -3.40
N PHE A 38 -1.88 -3.27 -3.53
CA PHE A 38 -1.48 -1.88 -3.77
C PHE A 38 -2.06 -1.34 -5.09
N ARG A 39 -2.00 -2.12 -6.18
CA ARG A 39 -2.63 -1.74 -7.45
C ARG A 39 -4.15 -1.62 -7.35
N PHE A 40 -4.80 -2.48 -6.58
CA PHE A 40 -6.23 -2.42 -6.34
C PHE A 40 -6.63 -1.13 -5.61
N ILE A 41 -5.94 -0.79 -4.53
CA ILE A 41 -6.16 0.44 -3.75
C ILE A 41 -5.94 1.68 -4.62
N LEU A 42 -4.87 1.73 -5.42
CA LEU A 42 -4.60 2.84 -6.33
C LEU A 42 -5.72 3.04 -7.36
N ARG A 43 -6.29 1.95 -7.87
CA ARG A 43 -7.42 2.05 -8.82
C ARG A 43 -8.64 2.67 -8.15
N ILE A 44 -8.97 2.26 -6.92
CA ILE A 44 -10.10 2.81 -6.17
C ILE A 44 -9.86 4.29 -5.87
N SER A 45 -8.69 4.63 -5.33
CA SER A 45 -8.32 6.00 -4.99
C SER A 45 -8.44 6.95 -6.19
N LYS A 46 -8.01 6.53 -7.38
CA LYS A 46 -8.18 7.34 -8.60
C LYS A 46 -9.64 7.63 -8.92
N ARG A 47 -10.54 6.66 -8.73
CA ARG A 47 -11.99 6.86 -8.98
C ARG A 47 -12.60 7.81 -7.96
N GLU A 48 -12.18 7.72 -6.71
CA GLU A 48 -12.64 8.61 -5.66
C GLU A 48 -12.13 10.03 -5.85
N ALA A 49 -10.86 10.20 -6.24
CA ALA A 49 -10.27 11.51 -6.54
C ALA A 49 -11.02 12.25 -7.66
N VAL A 50 -11.42 11.55 -8.73
CA VAL A 50 -12.22 12.15 -9.80
C VAL A 50 -13.58 12.63 -9.29
N LYS A 51 -14.28 11.83 -8.49
CA LYS A 51 -15.58 12.21 -7.90
C LYS A 51 -15.45 13.39 -6.93
N ALA A 52 -14.39 13.42 -6.13
CA ALA A 52 -14.11 14.51 -5.22
C ALA A 52 -13.88 15.81 -5.99
N LYS A 53 -13.09 15.76 -7.07
CA LYS A 53 -12.84 16.92 -7.93
C LYS A 53 -14.13 17.44 -8.59
N GLU A 54 -14.98 16.56 -9.11
CA GLU A 54 -16.28 16.97 -9.68
C GLU A 54 -17.19 17.65 -8.63
N LEU A 55 -17.11 17.22 -7.37
CA LEU A 55 -17.86 17.84 -6.28
C LEU A 55 -17.31 19.22 -5.94
N GLU A 56 -15.98 19.36 -5.84
CA GLU A 56 -15.30 20.65 -5.63
C GLU A 56 -15.66 21.65 -6.73
N ASP A 57 -15.58 21.23 -8.00
CA ASP A 57 -15.92 22.08 -9.15
C ASP A 57 -17.39 22.55 -9.09
N ARG A 58 -18.33 21.69 -8.68
CA ARG A 58 -19.75 22.08 -8.52
C ARG A 58 -19.95 23.10 -7.41
N ILE A 59 -19.32 22.90 -6.25
CA ILE A 59 -19.42 23.84 -5.12
C ILE A 59 -18.82 25.19 -5.53
N MET A 60 -17.66 25.19 -6.16
CA MET A 60 -16.98 26.43 -6.58
C MET A 60 -17.78 27.19 -7.64
N ASN A 61 -18.41 26.49 -8.60
CA ASN A 61 -19.32 27.10 -9.56
C ASN A 61 -20.56 27.71 -8.89
N GLN A 62 -21.13 27.04 -7.88
CA GLN A 62 -22.27 27.59 -7.12
C GLN A 62 -21.89 28.86 -6.34
N VAL A 63 -20.74 28.84 -5.67
CA VAL A 63 -20.21 30.01 -4.93
C VAL A 63 -20.00 31.19 -5.88
N ASN A 64 -19.27 30.99 -6.99
CA ASN A 64 -19.01 32.06 -7.95
C ASN A 64 -20.31 32.63 -8.56
N SER A 65 -21.29 31.77 -8.89
CA SER A 65 -22.58 32.23 -9.43
C SER A 65 -23.48 32.94 -8.41
N THR A 66 -23.21 32.78 -7.12
CA THR A 66 -23.91 33.48 -6.04
C THR A 66 -23.29 34.85 -5.78
N ASP A 67 -21.95 34.94 -5.86
CA ASP A 67 -21.20 36.19 -5.77
C ASP A 67 -21.53 37.14 -6.94
N GLU A 68 -21.71 36.61 -8.15
CA GLU A 68 -22.06 37.39 -9.36
C GLU A 68 -23.51 37.94 -9.36
N LYS A 69 -24.35 37.52 -8.39
CA LYS A 69 -25.76 37.93 -8.27
C LYS A 69 -26.03 38.94 -7.14
N ILE A 70 -24.99 39.35 -6.41
CA ILE A 70 -25.03 40.37 -5.35
C ILE A 70 -24.44 41.67 -5.90
#